data_AF-A0A8T6FA93-F1
#
_entry.id   AF-A0A8T6FA93-F1
#
_cell.length_a   1.000
_cell.length_b   1.000
_cell.length_c   1.000
_cell.angle_alpha   90.00
_cell.angle_beta   90.00
_cell.angle_gamma   90.00
#
_symmetry.space_group_name_H-M   'P 1'
#
loop_
_entity.id
_entity.type
_entity.pdbx_description
1 polymer ?
#
loop_
_entity_poly.entity_id
_entity_poly.type
_entity_poly.pdbx_seq_one_letter_code
_entity_poly.pdbx_strand_id
1 'polypeptide(L)' 'MSISRVRGDVDIGVAYGLDLEQVTEILMGETEAHADVLGGPGSRVFSREFGDFSLNFRIMNWVKPWPRGF' A
#
# COMPACT_ATOMS: atom_id res chain seq x y z
N MET A 1 8.20 -1.07 26.02
CA MET A 1 8.13 0.14 25.18
C MET A 1 7.06 -0.09 24.13
N SER A 2 5.99 0.71 24.10
CA SER A 2 4.96 0.60 23.05
C SER A 2 5.47 1.35 21.81
N ILE A 3 5.72 0.63 20.72
CA ILE A 3 5.99 1.25 19.42
C ILE A 3 4.65 1.80 18.91
N SER A 4 4.50 3.12 18.93
CA SER A 4 3.41 3.78 18.21
C SER A 4 3.58 3.53 16.71
N ARG A 5 2.48 3.16 16.04
CA ARG A 5 2.41 2.92 14.59
C ARG A 5 1.22 3.67 14.01
N VAL A 6 1.35 4.10 12.76
CA VAL A 6 0.27 4.75 12.01
C VAL A 6 -0.03 3.93 10.75
N ARG A 7 -1.29 3.97 10.30
CA ARG A 7 -1.68 3.33 9.04
C ARG A 7 -1.39 4.29 7.89
N GLY A 8 -0.62 3.82 6.90
CA GLY A 8 -0.44 4.47 5.62
C GLY A 8 -1.40 3.84 4.60
N ASP A 9 -2.07 4.69 3.83
CA ASP A 9 -2.95 4.28 2.74
C ASP A 9 -2.43 4.94 1.45
N VAL A 10 -2.25 4.16 0.38
CA VAL A 10 -1.82 4.64 -0.94
C VAL A 10 -2.79 4.14 -2.00
N ASP A 11 -3.31 5.05 -2.83
CA ASP A 11 -4.21 4.73 -3.95
C ASP A 11 -3.42 4.75 -5.27
N ILE A 12 -3.56 3.70 -6.07
CA ILE A 12 -2.86 3.52 -7.35
C ILE A 12 -3.88 3.16 -8.44
N GLY A 13 -3.92 3.94 -9.52
CA GLY A 13 -4.69 3.60 -10.71
C GLY A 13 -3.83 2.83 -11.70
N VAL A 14 -4.31 1.67 -12.16
CA VAL A 14 -3.66 0.89 -13.23
C VAL A 14 -4.53 0.85 -14.48
N ALA A 15 -3.90 0.76 -15.65
CA ALA A 15 -4.61 0.68 -16.92
C ALA A 15 -5.46 -0.60 -17.01
N TYR A 16 -6.56 -0.50 -17.75
CA TYR A 16 -7.39 -1.67 -18.05
C TYR A 16 -6.66 -2.69 -18.93
N GLY A 17 -7.00 -3.97 -18.76
CA GLY A 17 -6.44 -5.07 -19.55
C GLY A 17 -5.09 -5.59 -19.07
N LEU A 18 -4.57 -5.09 -17.95
CA LEU A 18 -3.39 -5.64 -17.28
C LEU A 18 -3.74 -6.90 -16.47
N ASP A 19 -2.74 -7.73 -16.23
CA ASP A 19 -2.84 -8.87 -15.32
C ASP A 19 -2.91 -8.38 -13.87
N LEU A 20 -4.08 -8.54 -13.24
CA LEU A 20 -4.34 -8.03 -11.90
C LEU A 20 -3.62 -8.83 -10.81
N GLU A 21 -3.32 -10.10 -11.06
CA GLU A 21 -2.55 -10.93 -10.14
C GLU A 21 -1.11 -10.44 -10.11
N GLN A 22 -0.50 -10.23 -11.29
CA GLN A 22 0.84 -9.66 -11.41
C GLN A 22 0.92 -8.25 -10.79
N VAL A 23 -0.07 -7.39 -11.01
CA VAL A 23 -0.13 -6.07 -10.38
C VAL A 23 -0.15 -6.20 -8.86
N THR A 24 -0.97 -7.10 -8.31
CA THR A 24 -1.08 -7.30 -6.86
C THR A 24 0.24 -7.80 -6.27
N GLU A 25 0.90 -8.76 -6.92
CA GLU A 25 2.21 -9.27 -6.50
C GLU A 25 3.27 -8.18 -6.44
N ILE A 26 3.37 -7.37 -7.51
CA ILE A 26 4.32 -6.26 -7.58
C ILE A 26 4.03 -5.23 -6.48
N LEU A 27 2.77 -4.79 -6.35
CA LEU A 27 2.40 -3.79 -5.35
C LEU A 27 2.65 -4.28 -3.93
N MET A 28 2.35 -5.55 -3.64
CA MET A 28 2.66 -6.15 -2.34
C MET A 28 4.18 -6.23 -2.10
N GLY A 29 4.94 -6.79 -3.05
CA GLY A 29 6.37 -7.00 -2.91
C GLY A 29 7.14 -5.71 -2.71
N GLU A 30 6.85 -4.68 -3.51
CA GLU A 30 7.49 -3.37 -3.38
C GLU A 30 7.11 -2.68 -2.06
N THR A 31 5.86 -2.82 -1.62
CA THR A 31 5.42 -2.25 -0.32
C THR A 31 6.14 -2.93 0.85
N GLU A 32 6.25 -4.26 0.82
CA GLU A 32 6.94 -5.02 1.89
C GLU A 32 8.45 -4.79 1.90
N ALA A 33 9.06 -4.50 0.75
CA ALA A 33 10.48 -4.18 0.64
C ALA A 33 10.82 -2.75 1.10
N HIS A 34 9.84 -1.86 1.20
CA HIS A 34 10.07 -0.45 1.51
C HIS A 34 10.51 -0.24 2.97
N ALA A 35 11.63 0.48 3.18
CA ALA A 35 12.30 0.60 4.49
C ALA A 35 11.43 1.21 5.61
N ASP A 36 10.49 2.08 5.25
CA ASP A 36 9.58 2.73 6.20
C ASP A 36 8.36 1.87 6.56
N VAL A 37 8.11 0.79 5.83
CA VAL A 37 7.00 -0.13 6.07
C VAL A 37 7.38 -1.10 7.18
N LEU A 38 6.52 -1.19 8.18
CA LEU A 38 6.65 -2.14 9.26
C LEU A 38 6.18 -3.51 8.76
N GLY A 39 7.03 -4.54 8.89
CA GLY A 39 6.67 -5.90 8.49
C GLY A 39 5.55 -6.56 9.32
N GLY A 40 5.05 -5.90 10.38
CA GLY A 40 3.97 -6.40 11.22
C GLY A 40 3.13 -5.28 11.82
N PRO A 41 1.80 -5.24 11.58
CA PRO A 41 1.01 -6.12 10.72
C PRO A 41 1.36 -6.01 9.23
N GLY A 42 1.20 -7.12 8.48
CA GLY A 42 1.52 -7.17 7.06
C GLY A 42 0.68 -6.23 6.18
N SER A 43 1.27 -5.86 5.04
CA SER A 43 0.64 -5.00 4.04
C SER A 43 -0.56 -5.69 3.40
N ARG A 44 -1.53 -4.89 2.94
CA ARG A 44 -2.71 -5.39 2.22
C ARG A 44 -2.92 -4.59 0.96
N VAL A 45 -3.13 -5.28 -0.16
CA VAL A 45 -3.48 -4.70 -1.45
C VAL A 45 -4.84 -5.22 -1.86
N PHE A 46 -5.73 -4.34 -2.31
CA PHE A 46 -7.03 -4.72 -2.83
C PHE A 46 -7.48 -3.77 -3.94
N SER A 47 -8.19 -4.32 -4.92
CA SER A 47 -8.92 -3.49 -5.89
C SER A 47 -10.09 -2.80 -5.19
N ARG A 48 -10.32 -1.55 -5.56
CA ARG A 48 -11.30 -0.67 -4.93
C ARG A 48 -12.49 -0.43 -5.85
N GLU A 49 -12.23 0.06 -7.06
CA GLU A 49 -13.27 0.48 -8.00
C GLU A 49 -12.75 0.56 -9.44
N PHE A 50 -13.66 0.44 -10.39
CA PHE A 50 -13.45 0.76 -11.80
C PHE A 50 -13.68 2.26 -11.98
N GLY A 51 -12.61 3.02 -12.23
CA GLY A 51 -12.66 4.45 -12.51
C GLY A 51 -12.84 4.75 -14.00
N ASP A 52 -12.87 6.03 -14.37
CA ASP A 52 -13.11 6.43 -15.76
C ASP A 52 -12.02 5.94 -16.73
N PHE A 53 -10.77 5.80 -16.25
CA PHE A 53 -9.61 5.42 -17.08
C PHE A 53 -8.66 4.42 -16.40
N SER A 54 -9.02 3.86 -15.25
CA SER A 54 -8.16 2.97 -14.46
C SER A 54 -8.96 2.01 -13.59
N LEU A 55 -8.38 0.85 -13.29
CA LEU A 55 -8.77 0.06 -12.13
C LEU A 55 -7.97 0.58 -10.93
N ASN A 56 -8.66 1.03 -9.88
CA ASN A 56 -8.01 1.62 -8.72
C ASN A 56 -7.73 0.53 -7.67
N PHE A 57 -6.49 0.50 -7.20
CA PHE A 57 -6.00 -0.33 -6.11
C PHE A 57 -5.73 0.54 -4.89
N ARG A 58 -5.92 -0.05 -3.71
CA ARG A 58 -5.50 0.54 -2.45
C ARG A 58 -4.50 -0.38 -1.76
N ILE A 59 -3.40 0.23 -1.34
CA ILE A 59 -2.38 -0.38 -0.50
C ILE A 59 -2.59 0.16 0.91
N MET A 60 -2.64 -0.74 1.90
CA MET A 60 -2.68 -0.42 3.32
C MET A 60 -1.49 -1.04 4.00
N ASN A 61 -0.69 -0.23 4.68
CA ASN A 61 0.50 -0.66 5.39
C ASN A 61 0.65 0.09 6.71
N TRP A 62 1.57 -0.36 7.55
CA TRP A 62 1.89 0.31 8.81
C TRP A 62 3.25 0.95 8.70
N VAL A 63 3.38 2.20 9.16
CA VAL A 63 4.67 2.92 9.19
C VAL A 63 4.93 3.49 10.57
N LYS A 64 6.19 3.83 10.84
CA LYS A 64 6.54 4.59 12.03
C LYS A 64 5.94 6.00 11.92
N PRO A 65 5.39 6.55 13.00
CA PRO A 65 4.95 7.95 13.00
C PRO A 65 6.16 8.84 12.70
N TRP A 66 5.96 9.80 11.81
CA TRP A 66 6.96 10.84 11.57
C TRP A 66 7.26 11.57 12.89
N PRO A 67 8.55 11.79 13.25
CA PRO A 67 8.88 12.54 14.44
C PRO A 67 8.28 13.95 14.33
N ARG A 68 7.30 14.26 15.19
CA ARG A 68 6.75 15.60 15.27
C ARG A 68 7.82 16.53 15.84
N GLY A 69 8.49 17.26 14.97
CA GLY A 69 9.38 18.37 15.30
C GLY A 69 8.92 19.63 14.58
N PHE A 70 8.06 20.40 15.22
CA PHE A 70 7.87 21.84 15.01
C PHE A 70 7.81 22.49 16.39
#